data_AF-A0A059XED7-F1
#
_entry.id   AF-A0A059XED7-F1
#
_cell.length_a   1.000
_cell.length_b   1.000
_cell.length_c   1.000
_cell.angle_alpha   90.00
_cell.angle_beta   90.00
_cell.angle_gamma   90.00
#
_symmetry.space_group_name_H-M   'P 1'
#
loop_
_entity.id
_entity.type
_entity.pdbx_description
1 polymer ?
#
loop_
_entity_poly.entity_id
_entity_poly.type
_entity_poly.pdbx_seq_one_letter_code
_entity_poly.pdbx_strand_id
1 'polypeptide(L)'
;MKQYLELVERVLTDGERREDRTGTGTLSIFGAQTRYDLREGFPLLTTKKVLWTGVVRELLWFLRGSTNVRQDLSQHTPIWDAWADPNGELGPGVRSPMATVGRSVCPARTGQERHRG
;
A
#
# COMPACT_ATOMS: atom_id res chain seq x y z
N MET A 1 3.29 -19.04 -9.69
CA MET A 1 3.47 -18.73 -8.25
C MET A 1 4.19 -19.85 -7.49
N LYS A 2 5.22 -20.48 -8.08
CA LYS A 2 6.05 -21.46 -7.35
C LYS A 2 6.97 -20.74 -6.36
N GLN A 3 7.50 -19.58 -6.78
CA GLN A 3 8.36 -18.71 -6.00
C GLN A 3 7.76 -18.31 -4.64
N TYR A 4 6.44 -18.07 -4.58
CA TYR A 4 5.77 -17.75 -3.32
C TYR A 4 5.67 -18.99 -2.41
N LEU A 5 5.34 -20.16 -2.96
CA LEU A 5 5.22 -21.40 -2.19
C LEU A 5 6.59 -21.84 -1.66
N GLU A 6 7.63 -21.75 -2.49
CA GLU A 6 9.03 -22.01 -2.10
C GLU A 6 9.48 -21.05 -0.98
N LEU A 7 9.08 -19.78 -1.04
CA LEU A 7 9.37 -18.82 0.02
C LEU A 7 8.68 -19.21 1.34
N VAL A 8 7.41 -19.59 1.29
CA VAL A 8 6.67 -20.04 2.49
C VAL A 8 7.29 -21.32 3.06
N GLU A 9 7.62 -22.29 2.22
CA GLU A 9 8.27 -23.53 2.62
C GLU A 9 9.62 -23.25 3.30
N ARG A 10 10.42 -22.34 2.75
CA ARG A 10 11.69 -21.92 3.35
C ARG A 10 11.51 -21.25 4.72
N VAL A 11 10.48 -20.43 4.89
CA VAL A 11 10.16 -19.83 6.20
C VAL A 11 9.75 -20.90 7.22
N LEU A 12 9.05 -21.94 6.80
CA LEU A 12 8.61 -23.02 7.69
C LEU A 12 9.73 -24.00 8.07
N THR A 13 10.70 -24.20 7.18
CA THR A 13 11.81 -25.16 7.36
C THR A 13 13.03 -24.53 8.03
N ASP A 14 13.44 -23.35 7.57
CA ASP A 14 14.67 -22.67 8.02
C ASP A 14 14.39 -21.44 8.92
N GLY A 15 13.13 -21.16 9.24
CA GLY A 15 12.74 -19.97 10.01
C GLY A 15 13.13 -20.02 11.47
N GLU A 16 13.65 -18.90 11.99
CA GLU A 16 13.89 -18.70 13.40
C GLU A 16 12.65 -18.15 14.08
N ARG A 17 12.33 -18.65 15.29
CA ARG A 17 11.23 -18.14 16.10
C ARG A 17 11.61 -16.81 16.73
N ARG A 18 10.79 -15.78 16.52
CA ARG A 18 10.94 -14.44 17.09
C ARG A 18 9.67 -14.00 17.79
N GLU A 19 9.80 -13.34 18.92
CA GLU A 19 8.67 -12.76 19.64
C GLU A 19 8.32 -11.39 19.04
N ASP A 20 7.02 -11.13 18.89
CA ASP A 20 6.47 -9.88 18.38
C ASP A 20 5.86 -9.04 19.52
N ARG A 21 5.62 -7.75 19.27
CA ARG A 21 5.00 -6.83 20.26
C ARG A 21 3.59 -7.25 20.69
N THR A 22 2.97 -8.13 19.93
CA THR A 22 1.61 -8.65 20.12
C THR A 22 1.58 -10.00 20.86
N GLY A 23 2.74 -10.58 21.18
CA GLY A 23 2.86 -11.82 21.95
C GLY A 23 2.42 -13.10 21.22
N THR A 24 2.18 -13.04 19.91
CA THR A 24 1.79 -14.19 19.09
C THR A 24 3.01 -15.02 18.67
N GLY A 25 4.14 -14.35 18.47
CA GLY A 25 5.35 -14.97 17.95
C GLY A 25 5.27 -15.28 16.46
N THR A 26 6.42 -15.22 15.78
CA THR A 26 6.53 -15.40 14.32
C THR A 26 7.71 -16.30 13.97
N LEU A 27 7.59 -17.05 12.87
CA LEU A 27 8.75 -17.68 12.21
C LEU A 27 9.23 -16.74 11.11
N SER A 28 10.54 -16.46 11.09
CA SER A 28 11.10 -15.47 10.18
C SER A 28 12.47 -15.90 9.66
N ILE A 29 12.74 -15.57 8.40
CA ILE A 29 14.07 -15.64 7.78
C ILE A 29 14.51 -14.24 7.40
N PHE A 30 15.80 -13.96 7.46
CA PHE A 30 16.34 -12.66 7.07
C PHE A 30 16.72 -12.65 5.58
N GLY A 31 16.26 -11.63 4.84
CA GLY A 31 16.73 -11.35 3.48
C GLY A 31 16.30 -12.39 2.43
N ALA A 32 15.01 -12.46 2.12
CA ALA A 32 14.51 -13.25 0.99
C ALA A 32 14.27 -12.37 -0.25
N GLN A 33 14.62 -12.89 -1.43
CA GLN A 33 14.34 -12.23 -2.70
C GLN A 33 13.58 -13.19 -3.63
N THR A 34 12.54 -12.67 -4.28
CA THR A 34 11.83 -13.37 -5.35
C THR A 34 11.74 -12.46 -6.58
N ARG A 35 11.61 -13.05 -7.77
CA ARG A 35 11.46 -12.33 -9.04
C ARG A 35 10.27 -12.91 -9.81
N TYR A 36 9.52 -12.02 -10.45
CA TYR A 36 8.36 -12.35 -11.26
C TYR A 36 8.49 -11.69 -12.62
N ASP A 37 8.47 -12.48 -13.69
CA ASP A 37 8.43 -11.94 -15.05
C ASP A 37 6.99 -11.57 -15.41
N LEU A 38 6.73 -10.26 -15.57
CA LEU A 38 5.40 -9.74 -15.88
C LEU A 38 4.96 -10.04 -17.33
N ARG A 39 5.88 -10.47 -18.20
CA ARG A 39 5.56 -10.88 -19.58
C ARG A 39 4.88 -12.24 -19.61
N GLU A 40 5.16 -13.09 -18.63
CA GLU A 40 4.54 -14.41 -18.50
C GLU A 40 3.13 -14.35 -17.86
N GLY A 41 2.78 -13.21 -17.27
CA GLY A 41 1.46 -12.95 -16.70
C GLY A 41 1.52 -12.10 -15.43
N PHE A 42 0.35 -11.82 -14.87
CA PHE A 42 0.24 -11.07 -13.63
C PHE A 42 0.41 -11.99 -12.41
N PRO A 43 1.34 -11.72 -11.47
CA PRO A 43 1.66 -12.61 -10.36
C PRO A 43 0.62 -12.52 -9.22
N LEU A 44 -0.64 -12.85 -9.50
CA LEU A 44 -1.67 -13.00 -8.48
C LEU A 44 -1.61 -14.39 -7.87
N LEU A 45 -1.80 -14.48 -6.55
CA LEU A 45 -1.94 -15.76 -5.87
C LEU A 45 -3.19 -16.49 -6.39
N THR A 46 -2.98 -17.69 -6.94
CA THR A 46 -4.06 -18.54 -7.47
C THR A 46 -4.54 -19.59 -6.46
N THR A 47 -3.74 -19.88 -5.43
CA THR A 47 -4.03 -20.91 -4.41
C THR A 47 -5.08 -20.47 -3.39
N LYS A 48 -5.35 -19.17 -3.28
CA LYS A 48 -6.39 -18.60 -2.42
C LYS A 48 -7.09 -17.49 -3.16
N LYS A 49 -8.41 -17.37 -2.98
CA LYS A 49 -9.19 -16.26 -3.55
C LYS A 49 -8.72 -14.93 -2.93
N VAL A 50 -8.25 -14.02 -3.79
CA VAL A 50 -7.84 -12.66 -3.42
C VAL A 50 -8.95 -11.66 -3.82
N LEU A 51 -9.21 -10.67 -2.97
CA LEU A 51 -10.14 -9.58 -3.27
C LEU A 51 -9.50 -8.57 -4.24
N TRP A 52 -9.47 -8.91 -5.53
CA TRP A 52 -8.79 -8.12 -6.56
C TRP A 52 -9.32 -6.69 -6.71
N THR A 53 -10.65 -6.51 -6.64
CA THR A 53 -11.29 -5.19 -6.73
C THR A 53 -10.86 -4.24 -5.62
N GLY A 54 -10.60 -4.77 -4.42
CA GLY A 54 -10.05 -4.00 -3.30
C GLY A 54 -8.63 -3.52 -3.59
N VAL A 55 -7.76 -4.41 -4.07
CA VAL A 55 -6.36 -4.10 -4.41
C VAL A 55 -6.26 -2.99 -5.47
N VAL A 56 -7.05 -3.08 -6.54
CA VAL A 56 -7.04 -2.07 -7.61
C VAL A 56 -7.50 -0.71 -7.09
N ARG A 57 -8.55 -0.67 -6.25
CA ARG A 57 -9.07 0.59 -5.71
C ARG A 57 -8.15 1.22 -4.68
N GLU A 58 -7.47 0.41 -3.88
CA GLU A 58 -6.41 0.87 -2.98
C GLU A 58 -5.26 1.51 -3.76
N LEU A 59 -4.83 0.88 -4.87
CA LEU A 59 -3.80 1.47 -5.74
C LEU A 59 -4.24 2.81 -6.35
N LEU A 60 -5.48 2.90 -6.84
CA LEU A 60 -6.03 4.17 -7.36
C LEU A 60 -6.15 5.24 -6.28
N TRP A 61 -6.51 4.86 -5.06
CA TRP A 61 -6.58 5.75 -3.90
C TRP A 61 -5.19 6.30 -3.53
N PHE A 62 -4.14 5.46 -3.56
CA PHE A 62 -2.76 5.92 -3.39
C PHE A 62 -2.31 6.91 -4.46
N LEU A 63 -2.66 6.66 -5.73
CA LEU A 63 -2.32 7.57 -6.85
C LEU A 63 -3.06 8.92 -6.73
N ARG A 64 -4.28 8.94 -6.20
CA ARG A 64 -5.04 10.17 -5.91
C ARG A 64 -4.42 10.99 -4.78
N GLY A 65 -3.61 10.37 -3.91
CA GLY A 65 -3.04 11.04 -2.74
C GLY A 65 -4.05 11.38 -1.66
N SER A 66 -5.21 10.70 -1.67
CA SER A 66 -6.23 10.86 -0.64
C SER A 66 -5.77 10.18 0.65
N THR A 67 -6.12 10.76 1.80
CA THR A 67 -5.85 10.19 3.14
C THR A 67 -7.12 9.74 3.85
N ASN A 68 -8.28 10.06 3.27
CA ASN A 68 -9.57 9.70 3.82
C ASN A 68 -10.05 8.37 3.22
N VAL A 69 -10.30 7.40 4.09
CA VAL A 69 -10.76 6.05 3.75
C VAL A 69 -12.28 6.02 3.57
N ARG A 70 -13.02 6.79 4.38
CA ARG A 70 -14.50 6.74 4.43
C ARG A 70 -15.19 7.25 3.18
N GLN A 71 -14.59 8.22 2.49
CA GLN A 71 -15.22 8.82 1.32
C GLN A 71 -15.13 7.91 0.08
N ASP A 72 -14.02 7.20 -0.08
CA ASP A 72 -13.70 6.50 -1.35
C ASP A 72 -13.43 5.00 -1.17
N LEU A 73 -12.76 4.58 -0.09
CA LEU A 73 -12.13 3.25 -0.02
C LEU A 73 -12.93 2.24 0.83
N SER A 74 -13.60 2.69 1.89
CA SER A 74 -14.34 1.84 2.85
C SER A 74 -15.47 1.04 2.21
N GLN A 75 -16.09 1.55 1.13
CA GLN A 75 -17.13 0.86 0.38
C GLN A 75 -16.62 -0.35 -0.40
N HIS A 76 -15.30 -0.45 -0.58
CA HIS A 76 -14.68 -1.44 -1.47
C HIS A 76 -13.70 -2.37 -0.76
N THR A 77 -13.13 -1.94 0.36
CA THR A 77 -12.29 -2.80 1.18
C THR A 77 -12.31 -2.36 2.66
N PRO A 78 -12.52 -3.30 3.60
CA PRO A 78 -12.49 -3.00 5.03
C PRO A 78 -11.06 -3.02 5.63
N ILE A 79 -10.01 -3.23 4.81
CA ILE A 79 -8.63 -3.45 5.28
C ILE A 79 -8.12 -2.28 6.15
N TRP A 80 -8.52 -1.05 5.81
CA TRP A 80 -8.02 0.16 6.46
C TRP A 80 -8.89 0.65 7.63
N ASP A 81 -10.06 0.05 7.85
CA ASP A 81 -11.01 0.50 8.88
C ASP A 81 -10.43 0.37 10.30
N ALA A 82 -9.55 -0.61 10.53
CA ALA A 82 -8.91 -0.84 11.83
C ALA A 82 -7.88 0.24 12.21
N TRP A 83 -7.42 1.04 11.25
CA TRP A 83 -6.38 2.06 11.45
C TRP A 83 -6.89 3.49 11.26
N ALA A 84 -8.11 3.65 10.73
CA ALA A 84 -8.73 4.95 10.51
C ALA A 84 -9.29 5.54 11.81
N ASP A 85 -9.19 6.86 11.95
CA ASP A 85 -9.83 7.58 13.06
C ASP A 85 -11.37 7.63 12.88
N PRO A 86 -12.14 8.17 13.86
CA PRO A 86 -13.59 8.31 13.74
C PRO A 86 -14.06 9.15 12.55
N ASN A 87 -13.19 9.97 11.96
CA ASN A 87 -13.44 10.80 10.77
C ASN A 87 -13.03 10.10 9.46
N GLY A 88 -12.41 8.92 9.55
CA GLY A 88 -11.93 8.15 8.41
C GLY A 88 -10.53 8.56 7.91
N GLU A 89 -9.78 9.36 8.67
CA GLU A 89 -8.43 9.79 8.33
C GLU A 89 -7.38 8.80 8.86
N LEU A 90 -6.36 8.52 8.04
CA LEU A 90 -5.22 7.66 8.40
C LEU A 90 -3.97 8.47 8.82
N GLY A 91 -4.07 9.81 8.86
CA GLY A 91 -2.93 10.70 9.13
C GLY A 91 -1.90 10.75 7.98
N PRO A 92 -0.80 11.52 8.13
CA PRO A 92 0.16 11.77 7.05
C PRO A 92 1.05 10.57 6.71
N GLY A 93 1.11 9.53 7.56
CA GLY A 93 1.99 8.37 7.35
C GLY A 93 1.59 7.47 6.17
N VAL A 94 0.31 7.47 5.79
CA VAL A 94 -0.21 6.74 4.61
C VAL A 94 -0.24 7.62 3.36
N ARG A 95 0.08 8.91 3.49
CA ARG A 95 0.16 9.81 2.33
C ARG A 95 1.24 9.30 1.39
N SER A 96 0.83 8.83 0.22
CA SER A 96 1.75 8.39 -0.83
C SER A 96 2.75 9.51 -1.14
N PRO A 97 4.07 9.26 -1.11
CA PRO A 97 5.07 10.24 -1.53
C PRO A 97 4.82 10.74 -2.96
N MET A 98 4.15 9.95 -3.81
CA MET A 98 3.80 10.33 -5.17
C MET A 98 2.86 11.54 -5.23
N ALA A 99 1.99 11.72 -4.23
CA ALA A 99 1.11 12.89 -4.13
C ALA A 99 1.87 14.17 -3.74
N THR A 100 2.98 14.03 -3.04
CA THR A 100 3.84 15.13 -2.60
C THR A 100 4.71 15.64 -3.74
N VAL A 101 5.21 14.75 -4.60
CA VAL A 101 6.10 15.10 -5.73
C VAL A 101 5.39 15.94 -6.81
N GLY A 102 4.07 15.82 -6.97
CA GLY A 102 3.32 16.59 -7.97
C GLY A 102 3.15 18.09 -7.64
N ARG A 103 3.26 18.50 -6.37
CA ARG A 103 3.05 19.90 -5.95
C ARG A 103 4.29 20.79 -6.05
N SER A 104 5.49 20.21 -6.14
CA SER A 104 6.75 20.96 -6.22
C SER A 104 7.13 21.40 -7.65
N VAL A 105 6.44 20.91 -8.69
CA VAL A 105 6.84 21.13 -10.10
C VAL A 105 5.97 22.18 -10.82
N CYS A 106 4.85 22.63 -10.24
CA CYS A 106 4.03 23.70 -10.82
C CYS A 106 4.02 24.94 -9.92
N PRO A 107 4.92 25.93 -10.14
CA PRO A 107 4.70 27.24 -9.58
C PRO A 107 3.48 27.84 -10.30
N ALA A 108 2.38 28.00 -9.57
CA ALA A 108 1.28 28.81 -10.03
C ALA A 108 1.83 30.20 -10.41
N ARG A 109 1.72 30.57 -11.69
CA ARG A 109 1.92 31.96 -12.13
C ARG A 109 0.84 32.81 -11.46
N THR A 110 1.17 33.40 -10.32
CA THR A 110 0.37 34.45 -9.70
C THR A 110 0.66 35.74 -10.48
N GLY A 111 -0.15 36.03 -11.50
CA GLY A 111 -0.17 37.34 -12.16
C GLY A 111 -0.82 38.36 -11.23
N GLN A 112 -0.02 39.17 -10.56
CA GLN A 112 -0.44 40.31 -9.75
C GLN A 112 0.35 41.55 -10.17
N GLU A 113 -0.11 42.25 -11.20
CA GLU A 113 0.24 43.65 -11.50
C GLU A 113 -1.06 44.46 -11.35
N ARG A 114 -1.35 45.02 -10.17
CA ARG A 114 -1.02 46.39 -9.75
C ARG A 114 -1.25 47.45 -10.85
N HIS A 115 -2.50 47.86 -11.01
CA HIS A 115 -2.83 49.22 -11.46
C HIS A 115 -2.83 50.17 -10.25
N ARG A 116 -1.80 51.01 -10.16
CA ARG A 116 -1.83 52.33 -9.50
C ARG A 116 -1.02 53.27 -10.40
N GLY A 117 -1.68 54.30 -10.89
CA GLY A 117 -1.18 55.34 -11.80
C GLY A 117 -2.38 56.06 -12.37
#